data_AF-A0A2D6CR94-F1
#
_entry.id   AF-A0A2D6CR94-F1
#
_cell.length_a   1.000
_cell.length_b   1.000
_cell.length_c   1.000
_cell.angle_alpha   90.00
_cell.angle_beta   90.00
_cell.angle_gamma   90.00
#
_symmetry.space_group_name_H-M   'P 1'
#
loop_
_entity.id
_entity.type
_entity.pdbx_description
1 polymer ?
#
loop_
_entity_poly.entity_id
_entity_poly.type
_entity_poly.pdbx_seq_one_letter_code
_entity_poly.pdbx_strand_id
1 'polypeptide(L)'
;MGMFESSLEYLGVPYRVFGQDINPWLNSRDKPTVLASALALVDTPYVLYADSRDAILIGDPAKALDRYEHQFSCDILFGADRINWPPEREFARFEEPLARQAHSEFRYLNGGLWIGRTAYCAEFFSRAATVAPVESAVESEQGILKKLFPECYPHVQLDYHCEIFLNTGFLLSHDALEILP
;
A
#
# COMPACT_ATOMS: atom_id res chain seq x y z
N MET A 1 15.21 12.69 -3.94
CA MET A 1 15.30 11.56 -3.00
C MET A 1 14.22 11.74 -1.96
N GLY A 2 13.38 10.74 -1.73
CA GLY A 2 12.30 10.81 -0.74
C GLY A 2 12.76 10.35 0.64
N MET A 3 11.84 10.40 1.60
CA MET A 3 12.12 9.99 2.98
C MET A 3 12.32 8.47 3.11
N PHE A 4 11.66 7.69 2.26
CA PHE A 4 11.75 6.24 2.33
C PHE A 4 13.14 5.75 1.95
N GLU A 5 13.71 6.27 0.85
CA GLU A 5 15.07 5.94 0.42
C GLU A 5 16.09 6.29 1.50
N SER A 6 15.98 7.47 2.13
CA SER A 6 16.89 7.86 3.21
C SER A 6 16.83 6.91 4.42
N SER A 7 15.65 6.38 4.75
CA SER A 7 15.50 5.38 5.82
C SER A 7 16.10 4.02 5.45
N LEU A 8 15.99 3.61 4.18
CA LEU A 8 16.57 2.37 3.67
C LEU A 8 18.10 2.45 3.62
N GLU A 9 18.66 3.57 3.17
CA GLU A 9 20.10 3.83 3.19
C GLU A 9 20.65 3.76 4.62
N TYR A 10 19.97 4.37 5.59
CA TYR A 10 20.34 4.31 7.00
C TYR A 10 20.37 2.87 7.55
N LEU A 11 19.45 2.02 7.11
CA LEU A 11 19.35 0.62 7.52
C LEU A 11 20.21 -0.32 6.67
N GLY A 12 20.90 0.17 5.64
CA GLY A 12 21.70 -0.66 4.73
C GLY A 12 20.86 -1.61 3.85
N VAL A 13 19.61 -1.24 3.55
CA VAL A 13 18.67 -2.06 2.78
C VAL A 13 18.74 -1.66 1.30
N PRO A 14 19.00 -2.59 0.36
CA PRO A 14 19.01 -2.27 -1.06
C PRO A 14 17.60 -1.96 -1.58
N TYR A 15 17.49 -0.97 -2.46
CA TYR A 15 16.23 -0.56 -3.06
C TYR A 15 16.38 -0.15 -4.51
N ARG A 16 15.24 -0.02 -5.20
CA ARG A 16 15.15 0.53 -6.56
C ARG A 16 14.02 1.54 -6.60
N VAL A 17 14.26 2.68 -7.27
CA VAL A 17 13.27 3.75 -7.45
C VAL A 17 12.92 3.83 -8.93
N PHE A 18 11.62 3.74 -9.24
CA PHE A 18 11.11 3.75 -10.61
C PHE A 18 10.28 5.01 -10.89
N GLY A 19 10.10 5.34 -12.18
CA GLY A 19 9.25 6.46 -12.61
C GLY A 19 9.89 7.85 -12.60
N GLN A 20 11.20 7.96 -12.34
CA GLN A 20 11.91 9.23 -12.20
C GLN A 20 11.91 10.10 -13.47
N ASP A 21 11.83 9.47 -14.65
CA ASP A 21 11.88 10.15 -15.95
C ASP A 21 10.49 10.55 -16.50
N ILE A 22 9.41 10.30 -15.74
CA ILE A 22 8.04 10.56 -16.19
C ILE A 22 7.58 11.93 -15.68
N ASN A 23 7.28 12.84 -16.60
CA ASN A 23 6.79 14.18 -16.30
C ASN A 23 5.82 14.68 -17.40
N PRO A 24 4.58 15.08 -17.08
CA PRO A 24 3.96 15.05 -15.75
C PRO A 24 3.61 13.63 -15.30
N TRP A 25 3.81 13.40 -14.00
CA TRP A 25 3.41 12.17 -13.31
C TRP A 25 1.93 12.22 -12.93
N LEU A 26 1.20 11.14 -13.23
CA LEU A 26 -0.21 10.95 -12.87
C LEU A 26 -0.37 9.59 -12.19
N ASN A 27 -0.70 9.58 -10.89
CA ASN A 27 -0.70 8.34 -10.09
C ASN A 27 -1.57 7.24 -10.71
N SER A 28 -2.79 7.57 -11.15
CA SER A 28 -3.72 6.59 -11.74
C SER A 28 -3.21 5.91 -13.01
N ARG A 29 -2.37 6.59 -13.81
CA ARG A 29 -1.81 6.08 -15.07
C ARG A 29 -0.45 5.43 -14.86
N ASP A 30 0.46 6.16 -14.21
CA ASP A 30 1.87 5.83 -14.21
C ASP A 30 2.21 4.82 -13.11
N LYS A 31 1.64 4.94 -11.90
CA LYS A 31 2.00 4.09 -10.76
C LYS A 31 1.70 2.60 -11.04
N PRO A 32 0.50 2.19 -11.50
CA PRO A 32 0.24 0.78 -11.84
C PRO A 32 1.15 0.27 -12.98
N THR A 33 1.33 1.06 -14.03
CA THR A 33 2.13 0.68 -15.22
C THR A 33 3.62 0.51 -14.88
N VAL A 34 4.16 1.44 -14.10
CA VAL A 34 5.54 1.41 -13.62
C VAL A 34 5.74 0.24 -12.65
N LEU A 35 4.80 -0.01 -11.74
CA LEU A 35 4.87 -1.16 -10.85
C LEU A 35 4.86 -2.49 -11.61
N ALA A 36 3.96 -2.65 -12.58
CA ALA A 36 3.92 -3.84 -13.44
C ALA A 36 5.26 -4.09 -14.14
N SER A 37 5.86 -3.02 -14.70
CA SER A 37 7.15 -3.10 -15.38
C SER A 37 8.32 -3.37 -14.41
N ALA A 38 8.30 -2.73 -13.23
CA ALA A 38 9.32 -2.89 -12.20
C ALA A 38 9.34 -4.31 -11.63
N LEU A 39 8.17 -4.88 -11.36
CA LEU A 39 8.02 -6.21 -10.78
C LEU A 39 8.50 -7.32 -11.72
N ALA A 40 8.48 -7.09 -13.03
CA ALA A 40 9.09 -8.00 -14.01
C ALA A 40 10.63 -8.06 -13.92
N LEU A 41 11.26 -7.13 -13.19
CA LEU A 41 12.72 -7.04 -13.01
C LEU A 41 13.18 -7.47 -11.60
N VAL A 42 12.25 -7.93 -10.76
CA VAL A 42 12.52 -8.33 -9.37
C VAL A 42 12.54 -9.86 -9.30
N ASP A 43 13.69 -10.42 -8.92
CA ASP A 43 13.89 -11.86 -8.82
C ASP A 43 13.72 -12.41 -7.39
N THR A 44 13.52 -11.53 -6.40
CA THR A 44 13.28 -11.95 -5.02
C THR A 44 11.87 -12.54 -4.88
N PRO A 45 11.66 -13.56 -4.02
CA PRO A 45 10.33 -14.16 -3.83
C PRO A 45 9.28 -13.18 -3.29
N TYR A 46 9.74 -12.17 -2.56
CA TYR A 46 8.92 -11.14 -1.94
C TYR A 46 9.42 -9.76 -2.33
N VAL A 47 8.50 -8.79 -2.27
CA VAL A 47 8.76 -7.38 -2.51
C VAL A 47 7.98 -6.56 -1.48
N LEU A 48 8.64 -5.53 -0.96
CA LEU A 48 8.01 -4.48 -0.17
C LEU A 48 8.04 -3.20 -1.00
N TYR A 49 6.89 -2.54 -1.06
CA TYR A 49 6.71 -1.26 -1.71
C TYR A 49 6.30 -0.21 -0.70
N ALA A 50 6.80 1.01 -0.91
CA ALA A 50 6.34 2.19 -0.22
C ALA A 50 6.37 3.42 -1.14
N ASP A 51 5.49 4.37 -0.89
CA ASP A 51 5.59 5.71 -1.46
C ASP A 51 6.88 6.38 -0.99
N SER A 52 7.63 6.93 -1.95
CA SER A 52 8.98 7.47 -1.71
C SER A 52 8.98 8.69 -0.78
N ARG A 53 8.03 9.61 -0.95
CA ARG A 53 8.10 10.95 -0.34
C ARG A 53 7.66 10.99 1.12
N ASP A 54 6.70 10.16 1.51
CA ASP A 54 5.96 10.25 2.76
C ASP A 54 5.93 8.94 3.56
N ALA A 55 6.72 7.93 3.18
CA ALA A 55 6.98 6.74 4.00
C ALA A 55 8.37 6.76 4.64
N ILE A 56 8.50 6.05 5.76
CA ILE A 56 9.77 5.82 6.46
C ILE A 56 9.77 4.35 6.92
N LEU A 57 10.86 3.63 6.68
CA LEU A 57 11.10 2.32 7.27
C LEU A 57 11.73 2.48 8.66
N ILE A 58 11.14 1.83 9.66
CA ILE A 58 11.66 1.83 11.04
C ILE A 58 12.10 0.42 11.42
N GLY A 59 13.37 0.26 11.75
CA GLY A 59 13.94 -1.00 12.21
C GLY A 59 14.24 -1.99 11.09
N ASP A 60 14.32 -3.27 11.45
CA ASP A 60 14.77 -4.34 10.54
C ASP A 60 13.63 -4.80 9.60
N PRO A 61 13.76 -4.65 8.27
CA PRO A 61 12.73 -5.12 7.32
C PRO A 61 12.51 -6.64 7.36
N ALA A 62 13.46 -7.44 7.85
CA ALA A 62 13.26 -8.88 8.01
C ALA A 62 12.10 -9.19 8.96
N LYS A 63 11.81 -8.32 9.94
CA LYS A 63 10.66 -8.47 10.84
C LYS A 63 9.33 -8.26 10.12
N ALA A 64 9.27 -7.36 9.13
CA ALA A 64 8.08 -7.17 8.31
C ALA A 64 7.81 -8.43 7.48
N LEU A 65 8.85 -8.99 6.86
CA LEU A 65 8.73 -10.24 6.10
C LEU A 65 8.32 -11.42 7.00
N ASP A 66 8.95 -11.58 8.16
CA ASP A 66 8.63 -12.63 9.13
C ASP A 66 7.16 -12.57 9.57
N ARG A 67 6.65 -11.37 9.89
CA ARG A 67 5.22 -11.19 10.21
C ARG A 67 4.33 -11.53 9.03
N TYR A 68 4.67 -11.06 7.84
CA TYR A 68 3.91 -11.35 6.62
C TYR A 68 3.78 -12.85 6.39
N GLU A 69 4.88 -13.61 6.47
CA GLU A 69 4.88 -15.06 6.21
C GLU A 69 4.13 -15.87 7.26
N HIS A 70 4.14 -15.44 8.53
CA HIS A 70 3.61 -16.24 9.65
C HIS A 70 2.23 -15.80 10.15
N GLN A 71 1.83 -14.54 9.92
CA GLN A 71 0.58 -13.98 10.47
C GLN A 71 -0.50 -13.75 9.43
N PHE A 72 -0.14 -13.72 8.14
CA PHE A 72 -1.07 -13.40 7.06
C PHE A 72 -1.17 -14.56 6.05
N SER A 73 -2.39 -14.85 5.61
CA SER A 73 -2.70 -15.92 4.66
C SER A 73 -3.12 -15.37 3.30
N CYS A 74 -2.34 -14.43 2.78
CA CYS A 74 -2.59 -13.73 1.52
C CYS A 74 -1.33 -13.67 0.65
N ASP A 75 -1.49 -13.21 -0.59
CA ASP A 75 -0.40 -13.01 -1.54
C ASP A 75 0.04 -11.54 -1.63
N ILE A 76 -0.83 -10.60 -1.27
CA ILE A 76 -0.49 -9.18 -1.04
C ILE A 76 -1.21 -8.68 0.21
N LEU A 77 -0.44 -8.03 1.08
CA LEU A 77 -0.94 -7.29 2.23
C LEU A 77 -0.72 -5.79 1.99
N PHE A 78 -1.82 -5.03 1.95
CA PHE A 78 -1.78 -3.56 1.90
C PHE A 78 -1.87 -2.96 3.30
N GLY A 79 -1.34 -1.75 3.47
CA GLY A 79 -1.65 -0.93 4.63
C GLY A 79 -3.16 -0.62 4.70
N ALA A 80 -3.70 -0.57 5.93
CA ALA A 80 -5.07 -0.16 6.18
C ALA A 80 -5.13 1.32 6.62
N ASP A 81 -6.22 2.01 6.31
CA ASP A 81 -6.51 3.41 6.64
C ASP A 81 -7.86 3.51 7.36
N ARG A 82 -8.05 4.61 8.11
CA ARG A 82 -9.31 4.93 8.79
C ARG A 82 -10.30 5.65 7.88
N ILE A 83 -9.82 6.24 6.78
CA ILE A 83 -10.66 7.03 5.86
C ILE A 83 -10.96 6.25 4.58
N ASN A 84 -12.23 6.21 4.20
CA ASN A 84 -12.62 5.72 2.89
C ASN A 84 -12.30 6.78 1.84
N TRP A 85 -11.16 6.63 1.18
CA TRP A 85 -10.80 7.46 0.05
C TRP A 85 -10.47 6.58 -1.18
N PRO A 86 -10.91 6.96 -2.38
CA PRO A 86 -12.02 7.89 -2.63
C PRO A 86 -13.33 7.39 -1.98
N PRO A 87 -14.24 8.30 -1.58
CA PRO A 87 -15.36 7.99 -0.67
C PRO A 87 -16.54 7.31 -1.35
N GLU A 88 -16.27 6.35 -2.25
CA GLU A 88 -17.32 5.58 -2.91
C GLU A 88 -17.99 4.61 -1.94
N ARG A 89 -19.33 4.57 -1.99
CA ARG A 89 -20.13 3.70 -1.11
C ARG A 89 -19.88 2.22 -1.35
N GLU A 90 -19.55 1.84 -2.59
CA GLU A 90 -19.27 0.45 -2.95
C GLU A 90 -18.02 -0.09 -2.26
N PHE A 91 -16.98 0.73 -2.13
CA PHE A 91 -15.76 0.38 -1.42
C PHE A 91 -16.03 0.14 0.07
N ALA A 92 -16.73 1.06 0.72
CA ALA A 92 -17.11 0.89 2.13
C ALA A 92 -18.00 -0.34 2.37
N ARG A 93 -18.92 -0.65 1.45
CA ARG A 93 -19.79 -1.84 1.55
C ARG A 93 -18.99 -3.14 1.57
N PHE A 94 -17.86 -3.21 0.87
CA PHE A 94 -16.99 -4.38 0.86
C PHE A 94 -16.02 -4.40 2.05
N GLU A 95 -15.38 -3.27 2.35
CA GLU A 95 -14.23 -3.23 3.27
C GLU A 95 -14.65 -3.16 4.75
N GLU A 96 -15.75 -2.48 5.09
CA GLU A 96 -16.17 -2.34 6.49
C GLU A 96 -16.57 -3.67 7.16
N PRO A 97 -17.29 -4.61 6.52
CA PRO A 97 -17.56 -5.91 7.13
C PRO A 97 -16.27 -6.68 7.47
N LEU A 98 -15.24 -6.61 6.60
CA LEU A 98 -13.95 -7.25 6.84
C LEU A 98 -13.24 -6.64 8.04
N ALA A 99 -13.21 -5.31 8.13
CA ALA A 99 -12.63 -4.61 9.27
C ALA A 99 -13.38 -4.88 10.59
N ARG A 100 -14.71 -5.01 10.53
CA ARG A 100 -15.52 -5.43 11.70
C ARG A 100 -15.20 -6.84 12.15
N GLN A 101 -15.01 -7.77 11.22
CA GLN A 101 -14.56 -9.14 11.53
C GLN A 101 -13.15 -9.14 12.14
N ALA A 102 -12.27 -8.24 11.70
CA ALA A 102 -10.95 -8.03 12.28
C ALA A 102 -10.97 -7.19 13.58
N HIS A 103 -12.12 -6.67 14.02
CA HIS A 103 -12.22 -5.77 15.18
C HIS A 103 -11.28 -4.54 15.09
N SER A 104 -11.14 -3.93 13.91
CA SER A 104 -10.23 -2.79 13.70
C SER A 104 -10.92 -1.46 13.36
N GLU A 105 -10.28 -0.36 13.78
CA GLU A 105 -10.59 1.00 13.36
C GLU A 105 -9.98 1.37 12.02
N PHE A 106 -8.93 0.66 11.58
CA PHE A 106 -8.42 0.75 10.22
C PHE A 106 -9.27 -0.14 9.34
N ARG A 107 -9.91 0.42 8.33
CA ARG A 107 -10.99 -0.24 7.59
C ARG A 107 -10.73 -0.32 6.11
N TYR A 108 -9.98 0.63 5.56
CA TYR A 108 -9.95 0.86 4.13
C TYR A 108 -8.56 0.62 3.55
N LEU A 109 -8.49 0.14 2.32
CA LEU A 109 -7.24 -0.07 1.60
C LEU A 109 -6.51 1.26 1.41
N ASN A 110 -5.21 1.27 1.72
CA ASN A 110 -4.28 2.33 1.35
C ASN A 110 -3.23 1.78 0.36
N GLY A 111 -3.03 2.49 -0.76
CA GLY A 111 -2.12 2.06 -1.83
C GLY A 111 -0.66 2.48 -1.66
N GLY A 112 -0.34 3.20 -0.57
CA GLY A 112 0.99 3.76 -0.34
C GLY A 112 1.99 2.78 0.20
N LEU A 113 1.55 1.66 0.79
CA LEU A 113 2.41 0.64 1.40
C LEU A 113 1.84 -0.75 1.17
N TRP A 114 2.68 -1.70 0.76
CA TRP A 114 2.31 -3.12 0.70
C TRP A 114 3.52 -4.04 0.69
N ILE A 115 3.30 -5.29 1.08
CA ILE A 115 4.24 -6.41 0.95
C ILE A 115 3.52 -7.57 0.27
N GLY A 116 4.21 -8.32 -0.57
CA GLY A 116 3.58 -9.47 -1.22
C GLY A 116 4.56 -10.40 -1.93
N ARG A 117 4.01 -11.51 -2.44
CA ARG A 117 4.72 -12.44 -3.32
C ARG A 117 4.95 -11.77 -4.67
N THR A 118 6.20 -11.67 -5.10
CA THR A 118 6.58 -10.93 -6.32
C THR A 118 5.78 -11.36 -7.55
N ALA A 119 5.59 -12.67 -7.75
CA ALA A 119 4.83 -13.19 -8.88
C ALA A 119 3.36 -12.71 -8.89
N TYR A 120 2.70 -12.74 -7.73
CA TYR A 120 1.31 -12.29 -7.61
C TYR A 120 1.21 -10.76 -7.68
N CYS A 121 2.15 -10.02 -7.11
CA CYS A 121 2.24 -8.57 -7.28
C CYS A 121 2.34 -8.19 -8.76
N ALA A 122 3.18 -8.88 -9.54
CA ALA A 122 3.34 -8.60 -10.97
C ALA A 122 2.04 -8.81 -11.75
N GLU A 123 1.30 -9.88 -11.45
CA GLU A 123 -0.03 -10.14 -12.03
C GLU A 123 -1.03 -9.05 -11.61
N PHE A 124 -1.11 -8.75 -10.32
CA PHE A 124 -2.03 -7.77 -9.76
C PHE A 124 -1.84 -6.37 -10.36
N PHE A 125 -0.60 -5.88 -10.44
CA PHE A 125 -0.34 -4.55 -11.01
C PHE A 125 -0.46 -4.51 -12.53
N SER A 126 -0.22 -5.64 -13.21
CA SER A 126 -0.53 -5.77 -14.64
C SER A 126 -2.03 -5.63 -14.90
N ARG A 127 -2.89 -6.20 -14.04
CA ARG A 127 -4.34 -5.97 -14.08
C ARG A 127 -4.69 -4.53 -13.73
N ALA A 128 -4.12 -3.97 -12.66
CA ALA A 128 -4.36 -2.60 -12.24
C ALA A 128 -4.06 -1.57 -13.34
N ALA A 129 -3.01 -1.77 -14.14
CA ALA A 129 -2.68 -0.91 -15.28
C ALA A 129 -3.75 -0.86 -16.38
N THR A 130 -4.71 -1.79 -16.38
CA THR A 130 -5.81 -1.85 -17.36
C THR A 130 -7.14 -1.34 -16.83
N VAL A 131 -7.25 -1.09 -15.52
CA VAL A 131 -8.48 -0.66 -14.87
C VAL A 131 -8.60 0.86 -14.95
N ALA A 132 -9.74 1.35 -15.42
CA ALA A 132 -10.01 2.78 -15.43
C ALA A 132 -10.15 3.32 -13.99
N PRO A 133 -9.64 4.53 -13.69
CA PRO A 133 -9.83 5.16 -12.39
C PRO A 133 -11.33 5.43 -12.11
N VAL A 134 -11.66 5.74 -10.85
CA VAL A 134 -12.99 6.25 -10.51
C VAL A 134 -13.10 7.72 -10.89
N GLU A 135 -14.29 8.17 -11.26
CA GLU A 135 -14.53 9.55 -11.66
C GLU A 135 -14.26 10.56 -10.52
N SER A 136 -14.55 10.18 -9.28
CA SER A 136 -14.31 11.02 -8.10
C SER A 136 -12.81 11.21 -7.75
N ALA A 137 -11.93 10.43 -8.36
CA ALA A 137 -10.48 10.49 -8.13
C ALA A 137 -9.71 10.01 -9.36
N VAL A 138 -9.94 10.66 -10.51
CA VAL A 138 -9.30 10.30 -11.80
C VAL A 138 -7.78 10.34 -11.76
N GLU A 139 -7.21 11.15 -10.86
CA GLU A 139 -5.77 11.30 -10.68
C GLU A 139 -5.14 10.18 -9.84
N SER A 140 -5.94 9.42 -9.09
CA SER A 140 -5.47 8.45 -8.10
C SER A 140 -5.66 7.00 -8.53
N GLU A 141 -4.62 6.21 -8.27
CA GLU A 141 -4.63 4.76 -8.33
C GLU A 141 -5.45 4.10 -7.21
N GLN A 142 -5.70 4.77 -6.09
CA GLN A 142 -6.38 4.13 -4.94
C GLN A 142 -7.78 3.64 -5.30
N GLY A 143 -8.51 4.37 -6.16
CA GLY A 143 -9.79 3.89 -6.71
C GLY A 143 -9.65 2.66 -7.61
N ILE A 144 -8.53 2.52 -8.33
CA ILE A 144 -8.22 1.32 -9.13
C ILE A 144 -7.99 0.12 -8.21
N LEU A 145 -7.16 0.29 -7.17
CA LEU A 145 -6.85 -0.77 -6.21
C LEU A 145 -8.11 -1.24 -5.48
N LYS A 146 -8.98 -0.32 -5.08
CA LYS A 146 -10.23 -0.63 -4.38
C LYS A 146 -11.27 -1.30 -5.28
N LYS A 147 -11.25 -1.09 -6.60
CA LYS A 147 -12.04 -1.89 -7.56
C LYS A 147 -11.56 -3.34 -7.65
N LEU A 148 -10.25 -3.55 -7.61
CA LEU A 148 -9.66 -4.89 -7.70
C LEU A 148 -9.75 -5.69 -6.40
N PHE A 149 -9.80 -5.02 -5.25
CA PHE A 149 -9.76 -5.69 -3.96
C PHE A 149 -10.88 -6.75 -3.76
N PRO A 150 -12.17 -6.48 -4.08
CA PRO A 150 -13.22 -7.50 -4.03
C PRO A 150 -12.95 -8.72 -4.92
N GLU A 151 -12.36 -8.51 -6.10
CA GLU A 151 -12.08 -9.59 -7.06
C GLU A 151 -10.90 -10.47 -6.63
N CYS A 152 -10.00 -9.91 -5.83
CA CYS A 152 -8.76 -10.56 -5.44
C CYS A 152 -8.80 -11.09 -4.00
N TYR A 153 -9.87 -10.85 -3.24
CA TYR A 153 -10.03 -11.43 -1.91
C TYR A 153 -10.26 -12.96 -1.99
N PRO A 154 -9.60 -13.79 -1.16
CA PRO A 154 -8.78 -13.44 0.01
C PRO A 154 -7.26 -13.31 -0.26
N HIS A 155 -6.81 -13.37 -1.51
CA HIS A 155 -5.39 -13.25 -1.88
C HIS A 155 -4.83 -11.84 -1.68
N VAL A 156 -5.69 -10.82 -1.70
CA VAL A 156 -5.39 -9.47 -1.21
C VAL A 156 -6.04 -9.30 0.16
N GLN A 157 -5.30 -8.76 1.12
CA GLN A 157 -5.79 -8.41 2.47
C GLN A 157 -5.22 -7.08 2.93
N LEU A 158 -5.75 -6.56 4.06
CA LEU A 158 -5.28 -5.34 4.70
C LEU A 158 -4.64 -5.67 6.05
N ASP A 159 -3.60 -4.92 6.41
CA ASP A 159 -2.99 -4.94 7.73
C ASP A 159 -3.86 -4.20 8.74
N TYR A 160 -4.96 -4.83 9.15
CA TYR A 160 -5.97 -4.22 10.01
C TYR A 160 -5.43 -3.80 11.38
N HIS A 161 -4.37 -4.44 11.90
CA HIS A 161 -3.83 -4.17 13.23
C HIS A 161 -2.52 -3.36 13.21
N CYS A 162 -2.11 -2.88 12.04
CA CYS A 162 -0.86 -2.16 11.86
C CYS A 162 0.37 -2.95 12.37
N GLU A 163 0.39 -4.27 12.14
CA GLU A 163 1.49 -5.15 12.53
C GLU A 163 2.76 -4.90 11.69
N ILE A 164 2.58 -4.38 10.47
CA ILE A 164 3.63 -4.07 9.51
C ILE A 164 3.55 -2.59 9.06
N PHE A 165 2.36 -2.08 8.79
CA PHE A 165 2.14 -0.75 8.21
C PHE A 165 1.32 0.14 9.12
N LEU A 166 1.82 1.36 9.37
CA LEU A 166 1.08 2.41 10.06
C LEU A 166 0.86 3.59 9.12
N ASN A 167 -0.38 3.77 8.66
CA ASN A 167 -0.78 5.00 7.99
C ASN A 167 -1.09 6.06 9.05
N THR A 168 -0.28 7.12 9.10
CA THR A 168 -0.44 8.19 10.10
C THR A 168 -1.47 9.25 9.71
N GLY A 169 -1.97 9.20 8.48
CA GLY A 169 -3.05 10.04 8.01
C GLY A 169 -4.20 10.00 9.01
N PHE A 170 -4.59 11.18 9.53
CA PHE A 170 -5.75 11.34 10.40
C PHE A 170 -5.68 10.57 11.75
N LEU A 171 -4.49 10.13 12.18
CA LEU A 171 -4.25 9.62 13.54
C LEU A 171 -4.07 10.75 14.55
N LEU A 172 -3.51 11.88 14.11
CA LEU A 172 -3.29 13.06 14.93
C LEU A 172 -4.47 14.01 14.75
N SER A 173 -5.42 13.99 15.69
CA SER A 173 -6.27 15.15 15.90
C SER A 173 -5.41 16.31 16.42
N HIS A 174 -5.86 17.55 16.20
CA HIS A 174 -5.11 18.76 16.59
C HIS A 174 -4.74 18.79 18.10
N ASP A 175 -5.44 17.99 18.92
CA ASP A 175 -5.28 17.87 20.37
C ASP A 175 -4.24 16.83 20.80
N ALA A 176 -3.71 16.00 19.88
CA ALA A 176 -2.79 14.90 20.20
C ALA A 176 -1.30 15.29 20.25
N LEU A 177 -0.96 16.55 19.96
CA LEU A 177 0.41 17.07 19.94
C LEU A 177 0.68 18.01 21.12
N GLU A 178 0.35 17.60 22.34
CA GLU A 178 1.01 18.18 23.51
C GLU A 178 2.36 17.49 23.66
N ILE A 179 3.42 18.13 23.15
CA ILE A 179 4.78 17.82 23.57
C ILE A 179 4.88 18.31 25.02
N LEU A 180 4.71 17.39 25.97
CA LEU A 180 4.98 17.69 27.37
C LEU A 180 6.47 18.04 27.52
N PRO A 181 6.79 19.15 28.22
CA PRO A 181 8.16 19.67 28.36
C PRO A 181 9.10 18.73 29.13
#